data_AF-S0EZK4-F1
#
_entry.id   AF-S0EZK4-F1
#
_cell.length_a   1.000
_cell.length_b   1.000
_cell.length_c   1.000
_cell.angle_alpha   90.00
_cell.angle_beta   90.00
_cell.angle_gamma   90.00
#
_symmetry.space_group_name_H-M   'P 1'
#
loop_
_entity.id
_entity.type
_entity.pdbx_description
1 polymer ?
#
loop_
_entity_poly.entity_id
_entity_poly.type
_entity_poly.pdbx_seq_one_letter_code
_entity_poly.pdbx_strand_id
1 'polypeptide(L)' 'MRMQKKVTLKEDGRYLIYYHFPDTATPEETAAFEALEETEESRKVEPETEEERKARV' A
#
# COMPACT_ATOMS: atom_id res chain seq x y z
N MET A 1 16.84 -3.15 3.07
CA MET A 1 16.00 -2.10 2.48
C MET A 1 14.66 -2.10 3.18
N ARG A 2 14.26 -0.98 3.77
CA ARG A 2 12.99 -0.89 4.52
C ARG A 2 11.89 -0.38 3.58
N MET A 3 11.05 -1.28 3.09
CA MET A 3 9.90 -0.93 2.25
C MET A 3 8.75 -0.40 3.12
N GLN A 4 8.18 0.73 2.73
CA GLN A 4 6.93 1.25 3.26
C GLN A 4 5.78 0.89 2.31
N LYS A 5 4.63 0.58 2.88
CA LYS A 5 3.41 0.25 2.12
C LYS A 5 2.26 1.11 2.64
N LYS A 6 1.46 1.64 1.71
CA LYS A 6 0.17 2.30 1.99
C LYS A 6 -0.93 1.65 1.17
N VAL A 7 -2.13 1.59 1.72
CA VAL A 7 -3.32 1.13 1.01
C VAL A 7 -4.34 2.26 0.98
N THR A 8 -5.06 2.42 -0.11
CA THR A 8 -6.12 3.41 -0.25
C THR A 8 -7.33 2.77 -0.91
N LEU A 9 -8.50 2.86 -0.26
CA LEU A 9 -9.77 2.48 -0.85
C LEU A 9 -10.27 3.58 -1.79
N LYS A 10 -10.61 3.20 -3.02
CA LYS A 10 -11.26 4.07 -3.99
C LYS A 10 -12.78 3.98 -3.88
N GLU A 11 -13.46 5.01 -4.40
CA GLU A 11 -14.94 5.09 -4.39
C GLU A 11 -15.63 3.92 -5.11
N ASP A 12 -14.92 3.26 -6.02
CA ASP A 12 -15.39 2.07 -6.73
C ASP A 12 -15.19 0.76 -5.95
N GLY A 13 -14.79 0.84 -4.69
CA GLY A 13 -14.58 -0.31 -3.81
C GLY A 13 -13.28 -1.08 -4.07
N ARG A 14 -12.39 -0.58 -4.94
CA ARG A 14 -11.08 -1.20 -5.19
C ARG A 14 -10.01 -0.62 -4.26
N TYR A 15 -9.14 -1.50 -3.78
CA TYR A 15 -7.95 -1.10 -3.02
C TYR A 15 -6.78 -0.82 -3.97
N LEU A 16 -6.16 0.35 -3.82
CA LEU A 16 -4.85 0.63 -4.40
C LEU A 16 -3.78 0.40 -3.35
N ILE A 17 -2.72 -0.31 -3.74
CA ILE A 17 -1.58 -0.58 -2.88
C ILE A 17 -0.37 0.15 -3.44
N TYR A 18 0.21 1.02 -2.62
CA TYR A 18 1.40 1.80 -2.94
C TYR A 18 2.59 1.24 -2.17
N TYR A 19 3.67 0.97 -2.89
CA TYR A 19 4.95 0.53 -2.34
C TYR A 19 5.96 1.65 -2.50
N HIS A 20 6.68 1.95 -1.42
CA HIS A 20 7.66 3.02 -1.40
C HIS A 20 8.96 2.55 -0.74
N PHE A 21 10.07 2.84 -1.41
CA PHE A 21 11.41 2.48 -0.97
C PHE A 21 12.18 3.77 -0.71
N PRO A 22 12.12 4.32 0.53
CA PRO A 22 12.74 5.60 0.85
C PRO A 22 14.27 5.59 0.65
N ASP A 23 14.91 4.42 0.74
CA ASP A 23 16.35 4.24 0.48
C ASP A 23 16.75 4.58 -0.97
N THR A 24 15.82 4.45 -1.94
CA THR A 24 16.11 4.63 -3.38
C THR A 24 15.25 5.71 -4.04
N ALA A 25 14.24 6.20 -3.34
CA ALA A 25 13.33 7.21 -3.85
C ALA A 25 13.93 8.62 -3.71
N THR A 26 13.58 9.48 -4.66
CA THR A 26 13.87 10.91 -4.55
C THR A 26 13.01 11.56 -3.46
N PRO A 27 13.43 12.72 -2.92
CA PRO A 27 12.63 13.46 -1.94
C PRO A 27 11.22 13.81 -2.44
N GLU A 28 11.07 14.07 -3.73
CA GLU A 28 9.78 14.39 -4.37
C GLU A 28 8.85 13.17 -4.37
N GLU A 29 9.39 11.98 -4.68
CA GLU A 29 8.63 10.71 -4.64
C GLU A 29 8.23 10.33 -3.21
N THR A 30 9.11 10.58 -2.24
CA THR A 30 8.81 10.39 -0.81
C THR A 30 7.69 11.32 -0.35
N ALA A 31 7.77 12.61 -0.71
CA ALA A 31 6.73 13.58 -0.36
C ALA A 31 5.36 13.20 -0.96
N ALA A 32 5.34 12.71 -2.21
CA ALA A 32 4.12 12.23 -2.85
C ALA A 32 3.53 11.01 -2.13
N PHE A 33 4.37 10.08 -1.66
CA PHE A 33 3.93 8.92 -0.90
C PHE A 33 3.41 9.30 0.49
N GLU A 34 4.08 10.24 1.18
CA GLU A 34 3.64 10.74 2.48
C GLU A 34 2.30 11.47 2.40
N ALA A 35 2.05 12.20 1.32
CA ALA A 35 0.79 12.90 1.06
C ALA A 35 -0.42 11.98 0.79
N LEU A 36 -0.22 10.68 0.55
CA LEU A 36 -1.33 9.73 0.42
C LEU A 36 -2.04 9.57 1.77
N GLU A 37 -3.33 9.93 1.81
CA GLU A 37 -4.21 9.68 2.95
C GLU A 37 -4.56 8.19 3.02
N GLU A 38 -4.08 7.52 4.07
CA GLU A 38 -4.58 6.20 4.45
C GLU A 38 -5.91 6.37 5.17
N THR A 39 -6.98 5.79 4.61
CA THR A 39 -8.23 5.66 5.35
C THR A 39 -8.10 4.52 6.36
N GLU A 40 -8.77 4.63 7.51
CA GLU A 40 -8.74 3.61 8.58
C GLU A 40 -9.18 2.22 8.05
N GLU A 41 -10.07 2.20 7.06
CA GLU A 41 -10.52 1.00 6.36
C GLU A 41 -9.41 0.35 5.52
N SER A 42 -8.52 1.16 4.93
CA SER A 42 -7.39 0.67 4.15
C SER A 42 -6.30 0.04 5.02
N ARG A 43 -6.16 0.50 6.26
CA ARG A 43 -5.20 -0.06 7.25
C ARG A 43 -5.57 -1.47 7.70
N LYS A 44 -6.87 -1.81 7.65
CA LYS A 44 -7.38 -3.16 7.97
C LYS A 44 -7.21 -4.15 6.83
N VAL A 45 -6.98 -3.66 5.61
CA VAL A 45 -6.56 -4.48 4.48
C VAL A 45 -5.06 -4.68 4.57
N GLU A 46 -4.64 -5.49 5.54
CA GLU A 46 -3.46 -6.30 5.30
C GLU A 46 -3.74 -7.05 3.98
N PRO A 47 -2.81 -7.04 3.01
CA PRO A 47 -3.00 -7.90 1.85
C PRO A 47 -3.08 -9.29 2.45
N GLU A 48 -4.19 -10.00 2.25
CA GLU A 48 -4.27 -11.41 2.55
C GLU A 48 -2.94 -12.02 2.13
N THR A 49 -2.23 -12.51 3.14
CA THR A 49 -0.87 -13.01 3.07
C THR A 49 -0.77 -13.90 1.83
N GLU A 50 0.38 -13.95 1.18
CA GLU A 50 0.66 -14.76 0.00
C GLU A 50 0.14 -16.23 0.07
N GLU A 51 -0.19 -16.71 1.27
CA GLU A 51 -0.96 -17.93 1.58
C GLU A 51 -2.39 -18.01 1.00
N GLU A 52 -3.20 -16.95 0.96
CA GLU A 52 -4.59 -17.07 0.46
C GLU A 52 -4.70 -17.19 -1.07
N ARG A 53 -3.72 -16.65 -1.81
CA ARG A 53 -3.63 -16.89 -3.26
C ARG A 53 -3.29 -18.33 -3.61
N LYS A 54 -2.61 -19.07 -2.72
CA LYS A 54 -2.29 -20.49 -2.92
C LYS A 54 -3.40 -21.44 -2.51
N ALA A 55 -4.30 -21.03 -1.60
CA ALA A 55 -5.38 -21.89 -1.12
C ALA A 55 -6.55 -22.04 -2.10
N ARG A 56 -6.55 -21.30 -3.22
CA ARG A 56 -7.66 -21.23 -4.19
C ARG A 56 -7.31 -21.80 -5.58
N VAL A 57 -6.22 -22.57 -5.71
CA VAL A 57 -5.85 -23.31 -6.92
C VAL A 57 -5.87 -24.81 -6.64
#